data_AF-A0A5B9WFS6-F1
#
_entry.id   AF-A0A5B9WFS6-F1
#
_cell.length_a   1.000
_cell.length_b   1.000
_cell.length_c   1.000
_cell.angle_alpha   90.00
_cell.angle_beta   90.00
_cell.angle_gamma   90.00
#
_symmetry.space_group_name_H-M   'P 1'
#
loop_
_entity.id
_entity.type
_entity.pdbx_description
1 polymer ?
#
loop_
_entity_poly.entity_id
_entity_poly.type
_entity_poly.pdbx_seq_one_letter_code
_entity_poly.pdbx_strand_id
1 'polypeptide(L)'
;MDRRTTIDLHGGEAPRDLRVHSASDAARYLGIPEATIRSWVLGRKPYGARAEGLLESTTFLADHGLGKRLGESLRSHGLTVESHLGEDADDLDWPSQAGTRGWVVLTKDKANSRGRPEIRAIESARVRMFTLASGHRTGEEMAQLFVENLWNMGRFLKDHPAPFIARISRQGIILVYPRAKPGA
;
A
#
# COMPACT_ATOMS: atom_id res chain seq x y z
N MET A 1 15.92 -4.35 -33.42
CA MET A 1 14.76 -4.70 -34.28
C MET A 1 13.67 -5.19 -33.33
N ASP A 2 12.75 -4.30 -32.97
CA ASP A 2 11.77 -4.50 -31.90
C ASP A 2 10.57 -5.28 -32.43
N ARG A 3 10.38 -6.53 -31.99
CA ARG A 3 9.20 -7.34 -32.33
C ARG A 3 8.10 -6.96 -31.35
N ARG A 4 7.26 -5.98 -31.71
CA ARG A 4 5.94 -5.84 -31.09
C ARG A 4 5.12 -7.05 -31.49
N THR A 5 4.99 -8.01 -30.58
CA THR A 5 4.08 -9.14 -30.71
C THR A 5 2.66 -8.57 -30.69
N THR A 6 2.06 -8.35 -31.86
CA THR A 6 0.66 -8.00 -31.96
C THR A 6 -0.15 -9.21 -31.52
N ILE A 7 -0.67 -9.18 -30.29
CA ILE A 7 -1.59 -10.20 -29.79
C ILE A 7 -2.89 -10.03 -30.58
N ASP A 8 -3.28 -11.07 -31.32
CA ASP A 8 -4.59 -11.12 -31.95
C ASP A 8 -5.64 -11.43 -30.88
N LEU A 9 -6.28 -10.37 -30.38
CA LEU A 9 -7.31 -10.45 -29.34
C LEU A 9 -8.63 -11.04 -29.84
N HIS A 10 -8.80 -11.18 -31.15
CA HIS A 10 -10.07 -11.54 -31.78
C HIS A 10 -9.99 -12.84 -32.58
N GLY A 11 -8.84 -13.50 -32.60
CA GLY A 11 -8.66 -14.80 -33.26
C GLY A 11 -8.97 -14.77 -34.75
N GLY A 12 -8.74 -13.64 -35.42
CA GLY A 12 -9.02 -13.44 -36.84
C GLY A 12 -10.46 -13.03 -37.18
N GLU A 13 -11.36 -12.90 -36.19
CA GLU A 13 -12.73 -12.41 -36.41
C GLU A 13 -12.81 -10.88 -36.33
N ALA A 14 -13.74 -10.29 -37.08
CA ALA A 14 -13.98 -8.86 -36.95
C ALA A 14 -14.68 -8.57 -35.60
N PRO A 15 -14.32 -7.50 -34.87
CA PRO A 15 -14.86 -7.22 -33.53
C PRO A 15 -16.40 -7.16 -33.44
N ARG A 16 -17.07 -6.88 -34.56
CA ARG A 16 -18.54 -6.82 -34.68
C ARG A 16 -19.22 -8.18 -34.79
N ASP A 17 -18.47 -9.22 -35.15
CA ASP A 17 -18.97 -10.58 -35.38
C ASP A 17 -18.71 -11.47 -34.15
N LEU A 18 -17.95 -10.97 -33.18
CA LEU A 18 -17.71 -11.66 -31.91
C LEU A 18 -19.01 -11.81 -31.12
N ARG A 19 -19.17 -12.98 -30.51
CA ARG A 19 -20.28 -13.24 -29.57
C ARG A 19 -20.18 -12.28 -28.39
N VAL A 20 -21.15 -11.38 -28.29
CA VAL A 20 -21.20 -10.39 -27.21
C VAL A 20 -21.72 -11.07 -25.93
N HIS A 21 -20.94 -11.01 -24.87
CA HIS A 21 -21.36 -11.45 -23.54
C HIS A 21 -21.81 -10.25 -22.71
N SER A 22 -22.88 -10.42 -21.93
CA SER A 22 -23.25 -9.41 -20.94
C SER A 22 -22.18 -9.31 -19.86
N ALA A 23 -22.09 -8.17 -19.17
CA ALA A 23 -21.17 -8.02 -18.04
C ALA A 23 -21.43 -9.08 -16.95
N SER A 24 -22.69 -9.48 -16.74
CA SER A 24 -23.09 -10.55 -15.82
C SER A 24 -22.58 -11.92 -16.26
N ASP A 25 -22.61 -12.22 -17.57
CA ASP A 25 -22.12 -13.50 -18.09
C ASP A 25 -20.61 -13.60 -18.00
N ALA A 26 -19.89 -12.52 -18.35
CA ALA A 26 -18.45 -12.45 -18.19
C ALA A 26 -18.04 -12.56 -16.70
N ALA A 27 -18.77 -11.90 -15.81
CA ALA A 27 -18.56 -11.99 -14.37
C ALA A 27 -18.69 -13.43 -13.84
N ARG A 28 -19.75 -14.13 -14.26
CA ARG A 28 -19.98 -15.53 -13.90
C ARG A 28 -18.88 -16.44 -14.46
N TYR A 29 -18.49 -16.24 -15.72
CA TYR A 29 -17.48 -17.07 -16.37
C TYR A 29 -16.09 -16.91 -15.77
N LEU A 30 -15.73 -15.67 -15.41
CA LEU A 30 -14.40 -15.32 -14.88
C LEU A 30 -14.30 -15.44 -13.35
N GLY A 31 -15.42 -15.64 -12.65
CA GLY A 31 -15.44 -15.65 -11.18
C GLY A 31 -15.14 -14.27 -10.56
N ILE A 32 -15.43 -13.19 -11.29
CA ILE A 32 -15.16 -11.81 -10.87
C ILE A 32 -16.50 -11.13 -10.54
N PRO A 33 -16.62 -10.32 -9.47
CA PRO A 33 -17.84 -9.56 -9.19
C PRO A 33 -18.27 -8.69 -10.39
N GLU A 34 -19.57 -8.70 -10.71
CA GLU A 34 -20.12 -7.99 -11.87
C GLU A 34 -19.82 -6.49 -11.87
N ALA A 35 -19.79 -5.85 -10.68
CA ALA A 35 -19.44 -4.45 -10.54
C ALA A 35 -18.02 -4.13 -11.06
N THR A 36 -17.08 -5.07 -10.89
CA THR A 36 -15.70 -4.93 -11.38
C THR A 36 -15.64 -5.01 -12.91
N ILE A 37 -16.33 -5.99 -13.51
CA ILE A 37 -16.44 -6.13 -14.96
C ILE A 37 -17.10 -4.89 -15.59
N ARG A 38 -18.21 -4.41 -15.00
CA ARG A 38 -18.88 -3.18 -15.45
C ARG A 38 -17.98 -1.94 -15.39
N SER A 39 -17.15 -1.83 -14.36
CA SER A 39 -16.16 -0.74 -14.28
C SER A 39 -15.19 -0.77 -15.47
N TRP A 40 -14.67 -1.95 -15.81
CA TRP A 40 -13.71 -2.12 -16.90
C TRP A 40 -14.33 -1.86 -18.27
N VAL A 41 -15.55 -2.36 -18.52
CA VAL A 41 -16.29 -2.14 -19.78
C VAL A 41 -16.56 -0.66 -20.03
N LEU A 42 -16.80 0.14 -18.97
CA LEU A 42 -17.00 1.58 -19.07
C LEU A 42 -15.68 2.38 -19.22
N GLY A 43 -14.54 1.70 -19.40
CA GLY A 43 -13.23 2.35 -19.48
C GLY A 43 -12.77 3.01 -18.17
N ARG A 44 -13.47 2.75 -17.06
CA ARG A 44 -13.06 3.23 -15.75
C ARG A 44 -11.93 2.31 -15.28
N LYS A 45 -10.74 2.87 -15.08
CA LYS A 45 -9.66 2.16 -14.38
C LYS A 45 -10.24 1.54 -13.11
N PRO A 46 -9.80 0.33 -12.70
CA PRO A 46 -10.25 -0.26 -11.44
C PRO A 46 -10.14 0.78 -10.34
N TYR A 47 -11.05 0.71 -9.35
CA TYR A 47 -11.32 1.73 -8.31
C TYR A 47 -10.09 2.20 -7.47
N GLY A 48 -8.87 1.79 -7.81
CA GLY A 48 -7.60 2.13 -7.19
C GLY A 48 -6.38 2.07 -8.12
N ALA A 49 -6.51 2.23 -9.44
CA ALA A 49 -5.34 2.57 -10.27
C ALA A 49 -4.67 3.89 -9.84
N ARG A 50 -5.42 4.77 -9.17
CA ARG A 50 -4.88 5.98 -8.50
C ARG A 50 -4.25 5.67 -7.14
N ALA A 51 -4.68 4.59 -6.47
CA ALA A 51 -4.07 4.09 -5.24
C ALA A 51 -2.74 3.38 -5.55
N GLU A 52 -2.68 2.60 -6.63
CA GLU A 52 -1.45 1.99 -7.17
C GLU A 52 -0.42 3.05 -7.55
N GLY A 53 -0.82 4.07 -8.32
CA GLY A 53 0.10 5.18 -8.65
C GLY A 53 0.58 5.97 -7.42
N LEU A 54 -0.21 6.00 -6.32
CA LEU A 54 0.24 6.62 -5.07
C LEU A 54 1.27 5.74 -4.35
N LEU A 55 1.13 4.41 -4.39
CA LEU A 55 2.13 3.49 -3.84
C LEU A 55 3.45 3.56 -4.61
N GLU A 56 3.38 3.56 -5.95
CA GLU A 56 4.55 3.61 -6.83
C GLU A 56 5.34 4.91 -6.68
N SER A 57 4.65 6.03 -6.46
CA SER A 57 5.26 7.34 -6.24
C SER A 57 5.65 7.61 -4.79
N THR A 58 5.35 6.68 -3.87
CA THR A 58 5.67 6.81 -2.45
C THR A 58 6.92 6.01 -2.10
N THR A 59 7.90 6.68 -1.49
CA THR A 59 9.03 6.01 -0.85
C THR A 59 8.64 5.56 0.56
N PHE A 60 8.90 4.28 0.84
CA PHE A 60 8.69 3.67 2.14
C PHE A 60 10.00 3.53 2.91
N LEU A 61 10.02 3.93 4.16
CA LEU A 61 11.14 3.68 5.07
C LEU A 61 10.82 2.45 5.93
N ALA A 62 11.61 1.38 5.78
CA ALA A 62 11.48 0.18 6.60
C ALA A 62 12.37 0.31 7.85
N ASP A 63 11.75 0.24 9.03
CA ASP A 63 12.42 0.14 10.31
C ASP A 63 13.38 -1.07 10.36
N HIS A 64 14.56 -0.90 10.97
CA HIS A 64 15.55 -1.94 11.19
C HIS A 64 14.97 -3.21 11.81
N GLY A 65 13.96 -3.07 12.68
CA GLY A 65 13.28 -4.20 13.31
C GLY A 65 12.56 -5.13 12.34
N LEU A 66 12.23 -4.70 11.13
CA LEU A 66 11.45 -5.49 10.17
C LEU A 66 12.27 -6.53 9.39
N GLY A 67 13.59 -6.41 9.41
CA GLY A 67 14.51 -7.32 8.73
C GLY A 67 14.67 -7.05 7.23
N LYS A 68 15.86 -7.33 6.70
CA LYS A 68 16.26 -7.00 5.31
C LYS A 68 15.35 -7.62 4.23
N ARG A 69 14.88 -8.85 4.47
CA ARG A 69 14.02 -9.60 3.54
C ARG A 69 12.66 -8.92 3.29
N LEU A 70 12.17 -8.09 4.22
CA LEU A 70 10.96 -7.32 3.99
C LEU A 70 11.16 -6.30 2.87
N GLY A 71 12.23 -5.50 2.94
CA GLY A 71 12.51 -4.46 1.95
C GLY A 71 12.68 -5.05 0.55
N GLU A 72 13.39 -6.17 0.44
CA GLU A 72 13.55 -6.91 -0.83
C GLU A 72 12.20 -7.38 -1.38
N SER A 73 11.34 -7.97 -0.54
CA SER A 73 10.03 -8.46 -0.96
C SER A 73 9.09 -7.34 -1.41
N LEU A 74 9.11 -6.18 -0.74
CA LEU A 74 8.30 -5.04 -1.17
C LEU A 74 8.82 -4.44 -2.47
N ARG A 75 10.14 -4.36 -2.66
CA ARG A 75 10.75 -3.91 -3.92
C ARG A 75 10.42 -4.82 -5.09
N SER A 76 10.35 -6.14 -4.88
CA SER A 76 9.93 -7.07 -5.95
C SER A 76 8.47 -6.89 -6.39
N HIS A 77 7.66 -6.19 -5.59
CA HIS A 77 6.29 -5.79 -5.92
C HIS A 77 6.19 -4.35 -6.46
N GLY A 78 7.31 -3.73 -6.85
CA GLY A 78 7.34 -2.41 -7.48
C GLY A 78 7.32 -1.22 -6.52
N LEU A 79 7.43 -1.45 -5.20
CA LEU A 79 7.51 -0.36 -4.23
C LEU A 79 8.94 0.17 -4.11
N THR A 80 9.07 1.49 -3.93
CA THR A 80 10.34 2.10 -3.56
C THR A 80 10.50 2.01 -2.04
N VAL A 81 11.44 1.19 -1.57
CA VAL A 81 11.68 0.98 -0.13
C VAL A 81 13.13 1.29 0.22
N GLU A 82 13.33 2.07 1.27
CA GLU A 82 14.62 2.41 1.86
C GLU A 82 14.74 1.77 3.24
N SER A 83 15.92 1.22 3.55
CA SER A 83 16.20 0.58 4.85
C SER A 83 16.97 1.47 5.83
N HIS A 84 17.40 2.65 5.38
CA HIS A 84 18.11 3.65 6.17
C HIS A 84 17.83 5.04 5.59
N LEU A 85 18.03 6.09 6.38
CA LEU A 85 17.79 7.48 5.96
C LEU A 85 19.03 8.19 5.38
N GLY A 86 20.15 7.49 5.28
CA GLY A 86 21.45 7.98 4.83
C GLY A 86 22.55 7.21 5.56
N GLU A 87 23.83 7.50 5.27
CA GLU A 87 24.97 6.85 5.94
C GLU A 87 25.18 7.38 7.39
N ASP A 88 24.65 8.57 7.71
CA ASP A 88 24.88 9.27 8.99
C ASP A 88 23.60 9.56 9.80
N ALA A 89 22.49 8.88 9.50
CA ALA A 89 21.23 9.12 10.21
C ALA A 89 21.27 8.46 11.60
N ASP A 90 21.63 9.22 12.63
CA ASP A 90 21.43 8.84 14.03
C ASP A 90 19.96 8.47 14.27
N ASP A 91 19.71 7.40 15.03
CA ASP A 91 18.36 6.86 15.35
C ASP A 91 17.41 7.91 15.99
N LEU A 92 17.93 9.08 16.38
CA LEU A 92 17.20 10.13 17.06
C LEU A 92 16.37 11.05 16.14
N ASP A 93 16.69 11.16 14.84
CA ASP A 93 16.07 12.17 13.95
C ASP A 93 15.30 11.59 12.74
N TRP A 94 14.99 10.28 12.78
CA TRP A 94 14.23 9.66 11.69
C TRP A 94 12.84 10.27 11.45
N PRO A 95 12.05 10.72 12.45
CA PRO A 95 10.72 11.28 12.19
C PRO A 95 10.79 12.56 11.36
N SER A 96 11.69 13.48 11.70
CA SER A 96 11.87 14.75 11.00
C SER A 96 12.30 14.52 9.55
N GLN A 97 13.24 13.60 9.32
CA GLN A 97 13.72 13.28 7.99
C GLN A 97 12.65 12.59 7.13
N ALA A 98 11.95 11.59 7.68
CA ALA A 98 10.86 10.93 6.98
C ALA A 98 9.73 11.91 6.64
N GLY A 99 9.38 12.77 7.60
CA GLY A 99 8.39 13.84 7.42
C GLY A 99 8.77 14.84 6.31
N THR A 100 9.98 15.37 6.36
CA THR A 100 10.49 16.35 5.39
C THR A 100 10.55 15.78 3.97
N ARG A 101 10.96 14.51 3.83
CA ARG A 101 11.00 13.82 2.54
C ARG A 101 9.63 13.31 2.08
N GLY A 102 8.60 13.41 2.93
CA GLY A 102 7.29 12.84 2.69
C GLY A 102 7.31 11.31 2.59
N TRP A 103 8.27 10.63 3.21
CA TRP A 103 8.33 9.16 3.20
C TRP A 103 7.28 8.55 4.13
N VAL A 104 6.84 7.34 3.80
CA VAL A 104 5.90 6.57 4.63
C VAL A 104 6.68 5.54 5.43
N VAL A 105 6.53 5.56 6.75
CA VAL A 105 7.29 4.66 7.62
C VAL A 105 6.54 3.35 7.82
N LEU A 106 7.26 2.25 7.63
CA LEU A 106 6.83 0.89 7.95
C LEU A 106 7.58 0.47 9.21
N THR A 107 6.87 0.04 10.25
CA THR A 107 7.48 -0.41 11.52
C THR A 107 6.73 -1.61 12.11
N LYS A 108 7.35 -2.29 13.08
CA LYS A 108 6.70 -3.27 13.95
C LYS A 108 6.78 -2.80 15.40
N ASP A 109 5.85 -3.26 16.22
CA ASP A 109 5.87 -3.10 17.69
C ASP A 109 5.70 -1.67 18.25
N LYS A 110 5.88 -0.61 17.44
CA LYS A 110 5.70 0.79 17.87
C LYS A 110 4.26 1.25 18.04
N ALA A 111 3.28 0.48 17.53
CA ALA A 111 1.85 0.77 17.73
C ALA A 111 1.45 0.83 19.21
N ASN A 112 2.20 0.13 20.07
CA ASN A 112 1.94 0.02 21.51
C ASN A 112 2.77 0.99 22.36
N SER A 113 3.58 1.88 21.77
CA SER A 113 4.27 2.98 22.45
C SER A 113 3.26 4.01 22.96
N ARG A 114 2.55 3.68 24.03
CA ARG A 114 1.51 4.51 24.71
C ARG A 114 2.11 5.70 25.47
N GLY A 115 3.36 6.07 25.19
CA GLY A 115 4.12 7.12 25.85
C GLY A 115 4.40 8.28 24.91
N ARG A 116 4.06 9.48 25.35
CA ARG A 116 3.83 10.72 24.59
C ARG A 116 5.00 11.34 23.76
N PRO A 117 6.29 10.97 23.86
CA PRO A 117 7.33 11.58 23.02
C PRO A 117 7.26 11.18 21.53
N GLU A 118 7.06 9.89 21.24
CA GLU A 118 7.14 9.38 19.86
C GLU A 118 5.96 9.86 19.01
N ILE A 119 4.74 9.89 19.58
CA ILE A 119 3.57 10.45 18.90
C ILE A 119 3.76 11.95 18.63
N ARG A 120 4.33 12.71 19.56
CA ARG A 120 4.62 14.14 19.32
C ARG A 120 5.65 14.34 18.23
N ALA A 121 6.68 13.50 18.16
CA ALA A 121 7.66 13.56 17.08
C ALA A 121 7.01 13.26 15.72
N ILE A 122 6.16 12.23 15.64
CA ILE A 122 5.36 11.88 14.44
C ILE A 122 4.42 13.02 14.05
N GLU A 123 3.76 13.64 15.03
CA GLU A 123 2.82 14.74 14.82
C GLU A 123 3.53 15.99 14.30
N SER A 124 4.56 16.45 15.00
CA SER A 124 5.35 17.63 14.63
C SER A 124 6.03 17.47 13.27
N ALA A 125 6.55 16.27 12.98
CA ALA A 125 7.19 15.98 11.70
C ALA A 125 6.20 15.62 10.58
N ARG A 126 4.88 15.60 10.84
CA ARG A 126 3.86 15.21 9.86
C ARG A 126 4.15 13.84 9.22
N VAL A 127 4.51 12.86 10.03
CA VAL A 127 4.85 11.51 9.56
C VAL A 127 3.59 10.70 9.26
N ARG A 128 3.65 9.92 8.18
CA ARG A 128 2.67 8.89 7.82
C ARG A 128 3.28 7.53 8.17
N MET A 129 2.60 6.75 9.01
CA MET A 129 3.17 5.51 9.52
C MET A 129 2.18 4.34 9.45
N PHE A 130 2.65 3.22 8.90
CA PHE A 130 2.01 1.91 9.00
C PHE A 130 2.79 1.01 9.96
N THR A 131 2.07 0.36 10.87
CA THR A 131 2.66 -0.51 11.89
C THR A 131 2.00 -1.88 11.92
N LEU A 132 2.80 -2.94 12.06
CA LEU A 132 2.27 -4.28 12.30
C LEU A 132 1.92 -4.47 13.79
N ALA A 133 0.86 -5.23 14.06
CA ALA A 133 0.55 -5.65 15.43
C ALA A 133 1.69 -6.51 16.00
N SER A 134 2.04 -6.27 17.27
CA SER A 134 3.14 -6.96 17.94
C SER A 134 2.93 -8.47 17.98
N GLY A 135 3.94 -9.23 17.56
CA GLY A 135 3.90 -10.70 17.57
C GLY A 135 5.18 -11.33 16.99
N HIS A 136 5.38 -12.61 17.28
CA HIS A 136 6.51 -13.40 16.78
C HIS A 136 6.30 -13.80 15.31
N ARG A 137 6.34 -12.82 14.40
CA ARG A 137 6.26 -13.07 12.95
C ARG A 137 7.65 -13.04 12.33
N THR A 138 7.88 -13.93 11.38
CA THR A 138 9.07 -13.91 10.53
C THR A 138 9.03 -12.69 9.58
N GLY A 139 10.20 -12.29 9.07
CA GLY A 139 10.28 -11.21 8.06
C GLY A 139 9.42 -11.47 6.82
N GLU A 140 9.28 -12.73 6.44
CA GLU A 140 8.48 -13.17 5.28
C GLU A 140 6.98 -13.04 5.55
N GLU A 141 6.50 -13.45 6.73
CA GLU A 141 5.11 -13.24 7.13
C GLU A 141 4.75 -11.76 7.26
N MET A 142 5.70 -10.94 7.72
CA MET A 142 5.52 -9.48 7.77
C MET A 142 5.43 -8.90 6.36
N ALA A 143 6.29 -9.34 5.44
CA ALA A 143 6.23 -8.92 4.04
C ALA A 143 4.91 -9.28 3.38
N GLN A 144 4.46 -10.51 3.59
CA GLN A 144 3.21 -10.97 3.04
C GLN A 144 2.02 -10.14 3.56
N LEU A 145 2.00 -9.75 4.84
CA LEU A 145 0.94 -8.88 5.36
C LEU A 145 0.91 -7.51 4.68
N PHE A 146 2.07 -6.92 4.39
CA PHE A 146 2.13 -5.66 3.64
C PHE A 146 1.68 -5.85 2.19
N VAL A 147 2.17 -6.89 1.51
CA VAL A 147 1.82 -7.24 0.13
C VAL A 147 0.31 -7.44 -0.02
N GLU A 148 -0.31 -8.23 0.87
CA GLU A 148 -1.76 -8.47 0.90
C GLU A 148 -2.58 -7.19 1.16
N ASN A 149 -1.97 -6.17 1.76
CA ASN A 149 -2.64 -4.90 2.10
C ASN A 149 -2.23 -3.72 1.23
N LEU A 150 -1.40 -3.89 0.19
CA LEU A 150 -0.90 -2.78 -0.65
C LEU A 150 -2.02 -1.88 -1.15
N TRP A 151 -3.06 -2.47 -1.75
CA TRP A 151 -4.22 -1.73 -2.24
C TRP A 151 -4.89 -0.90 -1.15
N ASN A 152 -5.10 -1.49 0.03
CA ASN A 152 -5.71 -0.80 1.16
C ASN A 152 -4.80 0.31 1.68
N MET A 153 -3.47 0.13 1.68
CA MET A 153 -2.51 1.16 2.03
C MET A 153 -2.57 2.35 1.07
N GLY A 154 -2.62 2.09 -0.24
CA GLY A 154 -2.74 3.16 -1.24
C GLY A 154 -4.03 3.96 -1.09
N ARG A 155 -5.16 3.28 -0.82
CA ARG A 155 -6.42 3.96 -0.48
C ARG A 155 -6.32 4.75 0.81
N PHE A 156 -5.70 4.17 1.83
CA PHE A 156 -5.54 4.81 3.13
C PHE A 156 -4.71 6.09 3.02
N LEU A 157 -3.60 6.06 2.29
CA LEU A 157 -2.73 7.20 2.03
C LEU A 157 -3.46 8.33 1.28
N LYS A 158 -4.40 7.99 0.41
CA LYS A 158 -5.24 8.97 -0.29
C LYS A 158 -6.24 9.63 0.65
N ASP A 159 -6.88 8.83 1.50
CA ASP A 159 -8.01 9.29 2.32
C ASP A 159 -7.54 9.92 3.64
N HIS A 160 -6.29 9.68 4.07
CA HIS A 160 -5.74 10.18 5.33
C HIS A 160 -4.48 11.02 5.10
N PRO A 161 -4.57 12.35 5.21
CA PRO A 161 -3.39 13.19 5.17
C PRO A 161 -2.52 12.97 6.42
N ALA A 162 -1.25 13.36 6.33
CA ALA A 162 -0.36 13.33 7.48
C ALA A 162 -0.78 14.32 8.58
N PRO A 163 -0.49 14.06 9.86
CA PRO A 163 0.13 12.84 10.40
C PRO A 163 -0.88 11.71 10.65
N PHE A 164 -0.46 10.46 10.48
CA PHE A 164 -1.25 9.32 10.94
C PHE A 164 -0.39 8.15 11.39
N ILE A 165 -0.96 7.34 12.27
CA ILE A 165 -0.47 6.01 12.62
C ILE A 165 -1.59 5.03 12.33
N ALA A 166 -1.34 4.05 11.47
CA ALA A 166 -2.29 3.04 11.10
C ALA A 166 -1.72 1.63 11.31
N ARG A 167 -2.50 0.75 11.92
CA ARG A 167 -2.10 -0.62 12.20
C ARG A 167 -2.62 -1.56 11.12
N ILE A 168 -1.74 -2.39 10.56
CA ILE A 168 -2.08 -3.40 9.57
C ILE A 168 -2.20 -4.77 10.25
N SER A 169 -3.26 -5.50 9.90
CA SER A 169 -3.44 -6.91 10.25
C SER A 169 -4.10 -7.66 9.08
N ARG A 170 -4.32 -8.98 9.23
CA ARG A 170 -5.08 -9.78 8.26
C ARG A 170 -6.53 -9.30 8.07
N GLN A 171 -7.08 -8.59 9.07
CA GLN A 171 -8.44 -8.06 9.03
C GLN A 171 -8.52 -6.70 8.32
N GLY A 172 -7.37 -6.08 7.99
CA GLY A 172 -7.29 -4.81 7.30
C GLY A 172 -6.48 -3.76 8.08
N ILE A 173 -6.75 -2.49 7.77
CA ILE A 173 -6.01 -1.33 8.30
C ILE A 173 -6.89 -0.56 9.28
N ILE A 174 -6.36 -0.29 10.48
CA ILE A 174 -7.06 0.45 11.54
C ILE A 174 -6.28 1.72 11.88
N LEU A 175 -6.93 2.90 11.84
CA LEU A 175 -6.34 4.15 12.31
C LEU A 175 -6.14 4.10 13.84
N VAL A 176 -4.90 4.32 14.28
CA VAL A 176 -4.50 4.36 15.70
C VAL A 176 -4.38 5.81 16.18
N TYR A 177 -3.85 6.69 15.32
CA TYR A 177 -3.71 8.12 15.57
C TYR A 177 -4.00 8.91 14.29
N PRO A 178 -4.71 10.06 14.35
CA PRO A 178 -5.32 10.63 15.56
C PRO A 178 -6.44 9.75 16.10
N ARG A 179 -6.59 9.71 17.44
CA ARG A 179 -7.74 9.02 18.05
C ARG A 179 -8.99 9.82 17.74
N ALA A 180 -10.05 9.16 17.28
CA ALA A 180 -11.37 9.76 17.28
C ALA A 180 -11.68 10.26 18.69
N LYS A 181 -12.16 11.51 18.81
CA LYS A 181 -12.64 12.02 20.10
C LYS A 181 -13.77 11.10 20.58
N PRO A 182 -13.76 10.59 21.82
CA PRO A 182 -14.92 9.91 22.36
C PRO A 182 -16.05 10.95 22.49
N GLY A 183 -17.08 10.84 21.65
CA GLY A 183 -18.26 11.71 21.68
C GLY A 183 -18.03 13.08 21.03
N ALA A 184 -18.58 13.25 19.84
CA ALA A 184 -19.07 14.53 19.33
C ALA A 184 -20.60 14.43 19.29
#